data_AF-A0AAU3A338-F1
#
_entry.id   AF-A0AAU3A338-F1
#
_cell.length_a   1.000
_cell.length_b   1.000
_cell.length_c   1.000
_cell.angle_alpha   90.00
_cell.angle_beta   90.00
_cell.angle_gamma   90.00
#
_symmetry.space_group_name_H-M   'P 1'
#
loop_
_entity.id
_entity.type
_entity.pdbx_description
1 polymer ?
#
loop_
_entity_poly.entity_id
_entity_poly.type
_entity_poly.pdbx_seq_one_letter_code
_entity_poly.pdbx_strand_id
1 'polypeptide(L)' 'MGLAEIPGREWMIRNAKGRKFQYDSEEEAFAELAEHGEGATVWTRDIYRVLFITRSVDGWKQVPDPRA' A
#
# COMPACT_ATOMS: atom_id res chain seq x y z
N MET A 1 28.33 -2.51 11.13
CA MET A 1 27.79 -2.17 9.81
C MET A 1 26.46 -2.90 9.67
N GLY A 2 25.33 -2.38 10.13
CA GLY A 2 24.75 -1.09 9.79
C GLY A 2 23.72 -1.19 8.66
N LEU A 3 23.04 -2.35 8.47
CA LEU A 3 21.97 -2.50 7.50
C LEU A 3 20.64 -2.10 8.15
N ALA A 4 20.45 -0.81 8.39
CA ALA A 4 19.10 -0.28 8.47
C ALA A 4 18.57 -0.32 7.04
N GLU A 5 17.81 -1.37 6.71
CA GLU A 5 17.18 -1.48 5.41
C GLU A 5 16.20 -0.31 5.22
N ILE A 6 16.18 0.19 3.98
CA ILE A 6 15.39 1.30 3.49
C ILE A 6 13.93 1.17 4.00
N PRO A 7 13.28 2.25 4.49
CA PRO A 7 11.85 2.22 4.71
C PRO A 7 11.16 1.83 3.40
N GLY A 8 10.58 0.64 3.36
CA GLY A 8 9.79 0.19 2.22
C GLY A 8 8.41 0.82 2.29
N ARG A 9 7.80 1.06 1.13
CA ARG A 9 6.40 1.45 1.05
C ARG A 9 5.63 0.34 0.35
N GLU A 10 4.60 -0.17 1.02
CA GLU A 10 3.69 -1.17 0.44
C GLU A 10 2.43 -0.48 -0.08
N TRP A 11 1.87 -1.04 -1.16
CA TRP A 11 0.66 -0.57 -1.81
C TRP A 11 -0.43 -1.62 -1.74
N MET A 12 -1.67 -1.18 -1.57
CA MET A 12 -2.81 -2.07 -1.67
C MET A 12 -4.04 -1.36 -2.23
N ILE A 13 -4.95 -2.15 -2.80
CA ILE A 13 -6.33 -1.74 -3.07
C ILE A 13 -7.24 -2.44 -2.08
N ARG A 14 -8.19 -1.68 -1.53
CA ARG A 14 -9.33 -2.20 -0.79
C ARG A 14 -10.59 -1.92 -1.57
N ASN A 15 -11.26 -2.98 -2.03
CA ASN A 15 -12.52 -2.82 -2.76
C ASN A 15 -13.72 -2.58 -1.82
N ALA A 16 -14.86 -2.19 -2.38
CA ALA A 16 -16.09 -1.94 -1.61
C ALA A 16 -16.59 -3.16 -0.81
N LYS A 17 -16.23 -4.39 -1.25
CA LYS A 17 -16.54 -5.64 -0.55
C LYS A 17 -15.57 -5.95 0.60
N GLY A 18 -14.60 -5.08 0.86
CA GLY A 18 -13.59 -5.22 1.90
C GLY A 18 -12.44 -6.17 1.55
N ARG A 19 -12.37 -6.68 0.32
CA ARG A 19 -11.23 -7.49 -0.15
C ARG A 19 -10.01 -6.60 -0.36
N LYS A 20 -8.84 -7.19 -0.13
CA LYS A 20 -7.55 -6.52 -0.06
C LYS A 20 -6.60 -7.15 -1.07
N PHE A 21 -5.94 -6.33 -1.88
CA PHE A 21 -5.03 -6.76 -2.94
C PHE A 21 -3.73 -5.96 -2.78
N GLN A 22 -2.59 -6.63 -2.70
CA GLN A 22 -1.28 -6.00 -2.52
C GLN A 22 -0.60 -5.79 -3.87
N TYR A 23 0.15 -4.70 -3.97
CA TYR A 23 0.82 -4.25 -5.18
C TYR A 23 2.26 -3.84 -4.89
N ASP A 24 3.11 -3.98 -5.89
CA ASP A 24 4.54 -3.68 -5.75
C ASP A 24 4.82 -2.18 -5.94
N SER A 25 3.91 -1.44 -6.61
CA SER A 25 4.09 -0.03 -6.93
C SER A 25 2.81 0.81 -6.86
N GLU A 26 2.99 2.13 -6.78
CA GLU A 26 1.90 3.11 -6.87
C GLU A 26 1.17 3.00 -8.21
N GLU A 27 1.94 2.95 -9.30
CA GLU A 27 1.43 2.97 -10.68
C GLU A 27 0.54 1.76 -10.95
N GLU A 28 0.94 0.58 -10.50
CA GLU A 28 0.17 -0.66 -10.62
C GLU A 28 -1.13 -0.58 -9.80
N ALA A 29 -1.04 -0.12 -8.54
CA ALA A 29 -2.21 0.00 -7.68
C ALA A 29 -3.25 1.01 -8.22
N PHE A 30 -2.82 2.13 -8.80
CA PHE A 30 -3.74 3.09 -9.42
C PHE A 30 -4.24 2.63 -10.78
N ALA A 31 -3.42 1.95 -11.59
CA ALA A 31 -3.84 1.40 -12.88
C ALA A 31 -4.93 0.34 -12.72
N GLU A 32 -4.82 -0.51 -11.70
CA GLU A 32 -5.82 -1.55 -11.44
C GLU A 32 -7.03 -1.08 -10.63
N LEU A 33 -7.00 0.13 -10.04
CA LEU A 33 -8.08 0.63 -9.17
C LEU A 33 -9.47 0.53 -9.81
N ALA A 34 -9.57 0.85 -11.11
CA ALA A 34 -10.81 0.79 -11.86
C ALA A 34 -11.36 -0.64 -12.00
N GLU A 35 -10.49 -1.65 -12.09
CA GLU A 35 -10.86 -3.06 -12.22
C GLU A 35 -11.48 -3.62 -10.93
N HIS A 36 -11.21 -2.98 -9.78
CA HIS A 36 -11.77 -3.38 -8.47
C HIS A 36 -13.19 -2.85 -8.20
N GLY A 37 -13.74 -2.06 -9.14
CA GLY A 37 -15.10 -1.54 -9.12
C GLY A 37 -15.29 -0.27 -8.29
N GLU A 38 -16.47 0.33 -8.42
CA GLU A 38 -16.84 1.57 -7.73
C GLU A 38 -16.68 1.44 -6.20
N GLY A 39 -16.10 2.46 -5.58
CA GLY A 39 -15.81 2.49 -4.15
C GLY A 39 -14.54 1.73 -3.73
N ALA A 40 -13.75 1.23 -4.69
CA ALA A 40 -12.39 0.80 -4.40
C ALA A 40 -11.49 1.99 -4.02
N THR A 41 -10.55 1.74 -3.12
CA THR A 41 -9.65 2.77 -2.57
C THR A 41 -8.22 2.24 -2.54
N VAL A 42 -7.26 3.09 -2.90
CA VAL A 42 -5.83 2.79 -2.77
C VAL A 42 -5.38 3.13 -1.36
N TRP A 43 -4.53 2.29 -0.79
CA TRP A 43 -3.93 2.51 0.52
C TRP A 43 -2.43 2.25 0.46
N THR A 44 -1.70 2.93 1.31
CA THR A 44 -0.25 2.77 1.46
C THR A 44 0.11 2.49 2.91
N ARG A 45 1.24 1.80 3.12
CA ARG A 45 1.78 1.52 4.44
C ARG A 45 3.29 1.61 4.40
N ASP A 46 3.84 2.50 5.22
CA ASP A 46 5.27 2.55 5.43
C ASP A 46 5.69 1.40 6.36
N ILE A 47 6.72 0.66 5.93
CA ILE A 47 7.24 -0.52 6.61
C ILE A 47 8.73 -0.35 6.87
N TYR A 48 9.15 -0.76 8.06
CA TYR A 48 10.54 -0.81 8.47
C TYR A 48 10.93 -2.28 8.62
N ARG A 49 11.98 -2.67 7.91
CA ARG A 49 12.58 -4.00 8.00
C ARG A 49 13.92 -3.89 8.69
N VAL A 50 14.08 -4.62 9.80
CA VAL A 50 15.35 -4.69 10.52
C VAL A 50 15.60 -6.14 10.92
N LEU A 51 16.73 -6.70 10.46
CA LEU A 51 17.17 -8.09 10.66
C LEU A 51 16.15 -9.11 10.12
N PHE A 52 15.02 -9.28 10.82
CA PHE A 52 13.91 -10.19 10.48
C PHE A 52 12.54 -9.66 10.95
N ILE A 53 12.48 -8.42 11.46
CA ILE A 53 11.25 -7.81 11.97
C ILE A 53 10.73 -6.83 10.93
N THR A 54 9.53 -7.09 10.42
CA THR A 54 8.76 -6.14 9.61
C THR A 54 7.72 -5.48 10.50
N ARG A 55 7.79 -4.15 10.64
CA ARG A 55 6.81 -3.37 11.39
C ARG A 55 6.29 -2.20 10.58
N SER A 56 5.03 -1.85 10.79
CA SER A 56 4.45 -0.59 10.35
C SER A 56 4.11 0.26 11.57
N VAL A 57 4.52 1.53 11.56
CA VAL A 57 4.30 2.45 12.68
C VAL A 57 2.87 2.98 12.68
N ASP A 58 2.36 3.36 11.50
CA ASP A 58 1.06 4.03 11.36
C ASP A 58 -0.02 3.16 10.70
N GLY A 59 0.30 1.91 10.31
CA GLY A 59 -0.63 1.03 9.60
C GLY A 59 -0.97 1.52 8.19
N TRP A 60 -2.10 1.05 7.65
CA TRP A 60 -2.56 1.42 6.32
C TRP A 60 -3.21 2.80 6.33
N LYS A 61 -2.81 3.66 5.39
CA LYS A 61 -3.37 4.99 5.16
C LYS A 61 -4.01 5.04 3.77
N GLN A 62 -5.24 5.52 3.68
CA GLN A 62 -5.89 5.71 2.38
C GLN A 62 -5.16 6.81 1.61
N VAL A 63 -4.86 6.54 0.35
CA VAL A 63 -4.28 7.51 -0.58
C VAL A 63 -5.44 8.10 -1.39
N PRO A 64 -5.67 9.42 -1.34
CA PRO A 64 -6.66 10.05 -2.20
C PRO A 64 -6.25 9.87 -3.66
N ASP A 65 -7.23 9.67 -4.55
CA ASP A 65 -6.95 9.62 -5.98
C ASP A 65 -6.42 11.00 -6.43
N PRO A 66 -5.21 11.08 -7.01
CA PRO A 66 -4.65 12.35 -7.45
C PRO A 66 -5.46 13.02 -8.59
N ARG A 67 -6.46 12.33 -9.15
CA ARG A 67 -7.34 12.80 -10.23
C ARG A 67 -8.79 13.08 -9.78
N ALA A 68 -9.11 12.89 -8.49
CA ALA A 68 -10.45 13.13 -7.93
C ALA A 68 -10.71 14.60 -7.54
#